data_AF-A0A5S9QV54-F1
#
_entry.id   AF-A0A5S9QV54-F1
#
_cell.length_a   1.000
_cell.length_b   1.000
_cell.length_c   1.000
_cell.angle_alpha   90.00
_cell.angle_beta   90.00
_cell.angle_gamma   90.00
#
_symmetry.space_group_name_H-M   'P 1'
#
loop_
_entity.id
_entity.type
_entity.pdbx_description
1 polymer ?
#
loop_
_entity_poly.entity_id
_entity_poly.type
_entity_poly.pdbx_seq_one_letter_code
_entity_poly.pdbx_strand_id
1 'polypeptide(L)' 'MMFDSVEAALHMQGHGFYVWMAYAVTWITIGGLIILPLRRKSALLKGIAQRAKIEDQQKVKNKATDKPKQPR' A
#
# COMPACT_ATOMS: atom_id res chain seq x y z
N MET A 1 8.01 -25.65 37.48
CA MET A 1 7.67 -25.48 36.05
C MET A 1 6.61 -24.38 36.00
N MET A 2 6.95 -23.11 35.69
CA MET A 2 6.01 -22.00 35.90
C MET A 2 4.99 -21.80 34.76
N PHE A 3 5.14 -22.55 33.67
CA PHE A 3 4.21 -22.56 32.54
C PHE A 3 4.18 -23.97 31.94
N ASP A 4 3.41 -24.89 32.52
CA ASP A 4 3.33 -26.27 32.02
C ASP A 4 2.62 -26.38 30.66
N SER A 5 1.86 -25.36 30.24
CA SER A 5 1.11 -25.39 28.98
C SER A 5 0.86 -23.99 28.41
N VAL A 6 0.85 -23.86 27.07
CA VAL A 6 0.40 -22.65 26.34
C VAL A 6 -1.03 -22.24 26.76
N GLU A 7 -1.84 -23.20 27.17
CA GLU A 7 -3.16 -23.02 27.78
C GLU A 7 -3.12 -22.10 29.02
N ALA A 8 -2.12 -22.23 29.90
CA ALA A 8 -2.02 -21.45 31.13
C ALA A 8 -1.64 -19.98 30.87
N ALA A 9 -0.92 -19.72 29.77
CA ALA A 9 -0.64 -18.36 29.31
C ALA A 9 -1.87 -17.70 28.65
N LEU A 10 -2.73 -18.48 27.99
CA LEU A 10 -4.02 -18.04 27.44
C LEU A 10 -5.09 -17.84 28.52
N HIS A 11 -5.14 -18.73 29.51
CA HIS A 11 -6.08 -18.77 30.62
C HIS A 11 -5.44 -18.35 31.95
N MET A 12 -4.58 -17.32 31.93
CA MET A 12 -4.08 -16.67 33.14
C MET A 12 -5.26 -16.02 33.88
N GLN A 13 -5.96 -16.80 34.72
CA GLN A 13 -6.92 -16.36 35.74
C GLN A 13 -7.92 -15.27 35.27
N GLY A 14 -8.43 -15.37 34.03
CA GLY A 14 -9.43 -14.44 33.48
C GLY A 14 -8.92 -13.15 32.82
N HIS A 15 -7.60 -12.90 32.77
CA HIS A 15 -7.03 -11.67 32.17
C HIS A 15 -6.37 -11.84 30.80
N GLY A 16 -6.27 -13.07 30.29
CA GLY A 16 -5.68 -13.34 28.97
C GLY A 16 -6.34 -12.55 27.84
N PHE A 17 -7.66 -12.34 27.92
CA PHE A 17 -8.41 -11.55 26.92
C PHE A 17 -7.83 -10.14 26.74
N TYR A 18 -7.51 -9.43 27.82
CA TYR A 18 -6.96 -8.07 27.75
C TYR A 18 -5.57 -8.03 27.13
N VAL A 19 -4.74 -9.04 27.44
CA VAL A 19 -3.39 -9.17 26.88
C VAL A 19 -3.47 -9.37 25.36
N TRP A 20 -4.32 -10.28 24.90
CA TRP A 20 -4.53 -10.50 23.46
C TRP A 20 -5.13 -9.29 22.76
N MET A 21 -6.04 -8.54 23.41
CA MET A 21 -6.54 -7.28 22.86
C MET A 21 -5.43 -6.22 22.74
N ALA A 22 -4.54 -6.10 23.72
CA ALA A 22 -3.40 -5.19 23.64
C ALA A 22 -2.45 -5.56 22.49
N TYR A 23 -2.17 -6.85 22.30
CA TYR A 23 -1.42 -7.35 21.15
C TYR A 23 -2.17 -7.05 19.84
N ALA A 24 -3.46 -7.35 19.76
CA ALA A 24 -4.26 -7.11 18.56
C ALA A 24 -4.27 -5.62 18.15
N VAL A 25 -4.47 -4.71 19.11
CA VAL A 25 -4.38 -3.27 18.87
C VAL A 25 -3.01 -2.89 18.33
N THR A 26 -1.93 -3.38 18.96
CA THR A 26 -0.56 -3.13 18.51
C THR A 26 -0.32 -3.61 17.08
N TRP A 27 -0.74 -4.84 16.76
CA TRP A 27 -0.64 -5.41 15.42
C TRP A 27 -1.44 -4.60 14.39
N ILE A 28 -2.64 -4.15 14.74
CA ILE A 28 -3.46 -3.28 13.88
C ILE A 28 -2.78 -1.93 13.67
N THR A 29 -2.21 -1.33 14.71
CA THR A 29 -1.51 -0.05 14.61
C THR A 29 -0.29 -0.16 13.70
N ILE A 30 0.58 -1.15 13.93
CA ILE A 30 1.78 -1.39 13.11
C ILE A 30 1.37 -1.72 11.67
N GLY A 31 0.42 -2.64 11.50
CA GLY A 31 -0.10 -3.03 10.19
C GLY A 31 -0.70 -1.84 9.44
N GLY A 32 -1.48 -1.01 10.12
CA GLY A 32 -2.05 0.23 9.57
C GLY A 32 -0.96 1.22 9.14
N LEU A 33 0.09 1.39 9.96
CA LEU A 33 1.20 2.29 9.66
C LEU A 33 2.01 1.85 8.44
N ILE A 34 2.04 0.54 8.15
CA ILE A 34 2.69 -0.01 6.96
C ILE A 34 1.74 0.05 5.75
N ILE A 35 0.49 -0.40 5.89
CA ILE A 35 -0.47 -0.50 4.79
C ILE A 35 -0.86 0.89 4.25
N LEU A 36 -1.04 1.88 5.12
CA LEU A 36 -1.45 3.23 4.73
C LEU A 36 -0.48 3.91 3.75
N PRO A 37 0.85 3.98 4.00
CA PRO A 37 1.80 4.54 3.05
C PRO A 37 1.94 3.69 1.78
N LEU A 38 1.85 2.36 1.86
CA LEU A 38 1.85 1.51 0.65
C LEU A 38 0.66 1.82 -0.27
N ARG A 39 -0.55 1.97 0.30
CA ARG A 39 -1.75 2.34 -0.48
C ARG A 39 -1.62 3.74 -1.09
N ARG A 40 -1.07 4.70 -0.36
CA ARG A 40 -0.83 6.07 -0.85
C ARG A 40 0.20 6.10 -1.98
N LYS A 41 1.33 5.38 -1.86
CA LYS A 41 2.35 5.29 -2.92
C LYS A 41 1.77 4.72 -4.21
N SER A 42 0.99 3.64 -4.12
CA SER A 42 0.34 3.03 -5.29
C SER A 42 -0.67 3.97 -5.96
N ALA A 43 -1.39 4.79 -5.19
CA ALA A 43 -2.31 5.78 -5.74
C ALA A 43 -1.56 6.90 -6.50
N LEU A 44 -0.44 7.39 -5.93
CA LEU A 44 0.37 8.43 -6.55
C LEU A 44 1.05 7.94 -7.84
N LEU A 45 1.63 6.73 -7.82
CA LEU A 45 2.27 6.14 -9.00
C LEU A 45 1.28 5.92 -10.15
N LYS A 46 0.05 5.50 -9.84
CA LYS A 46 -1.02 5.40 -10.85
C LYS A 46 -1.34 6.76 -11.48
N GLY A 47 -1.39 7.83 -10.68
CA GLY A 47 -1.62 9.19 -11.17
C GLY A 47 -0.51 9.69 -12.11
N ILE A 48 0.75 9.37 -11.80
CA ILE A 48 1.91 9.74 -12.64
C ILE A 48 1.93 8.94 -13.94
N ALA A 49 1.73 7.62 -13.87
CA ALA A 49 1.71 6.75 -15.04
C ALA A 49 0.62 7.16 -16.06
N GLN A 50 -0.54 7.58 -15.57
CA GLN A 50 -1.63 8.04 -16.43
C GLN A 50 -1.30 9.36 -17.14
N ARG A 51 -0.59 10.27 -16.48
CA ARG A 51 -0.13 11.54 -17.09
C ARG A 51 0.97 11.30 -18.13
N ALA A 52 1.94 10.43 -17.83
CA ALA A 52 3.00 10.06 -18.77
C ALA A 52 2.43 9.48 -20.08
N LYS A 53 1.40 8.62 -19.98
CA LYS A 53 0.74 8.04 -21.15
C LYS A 53 0.09 9.09 -22.05
N ILE A 54 -0.50 10.14 -21.49
CA ILE A 54 -1.16 11.20 -22.29
C ILE A 54 -0.09 12.06 -22.99
N GLU A 55 1.00 12.38 -22.29
CA GLU A 55 2.10 13.18 -22.86
C GLU A 55 2.79 12.45 -24.02
N ASP A 56 3.06 11.14 -23.89
CA ASP A 56 3.64 10.34 -24.97
C ASP A 56 2.76 10.33 -26.23
N GLN A 57 1.44 10.22 -26.06
CA GLN A 57 0.49 10.26 -27.18
C GLN A 57 0.47 11.63 -27.85
N GLN A 58 0.60 12.72 -27.08
CA GLN A 58 0.70 14.07 -27.63
C GLN A 58 2.01 14.31 -28.37
N LYS A 59 3.15 13.79 -27.88
CA LYS A 59 4.43 13.86 -28.60
C LYS A 59 4.40 13.08 -29.90
N VAL A 60 3.82 11.88 -29.91
CA VAL A 60 3.66 11.07 -31.14
C VAL A 60 2.73 11.76 -32.14
N LYS A 61 1.61 12.33 -31.67
CA LYS A 61 0.68 13.07 -32.52
C LYS A 61 1.31 14.34 -33.10
N ASN A 62 1.95 15.16 -32.28
CA ASN A 62 2.63 16.38 -32.74
C ASN A 62 3.79 16.08 -33.70
N LYS A 63 4.54 15.00 -33.48
CA LYS A 63 5.61 14.57 -34.40
C LYS A 63 5.06 14.04 -35.74
N ALA A 64 3.81 13.56 -35.77
CA ALA A 64 3.12 13.17 -36.99
C ALA A 64 2.52 14.37 -37.73
N THR A 65 2.04 15.40 -37.01
CA THR A 65 1.57 16.66 -37.62
C THR A 65 2.70 17.58 -38.08
N ASP A 66 3.90 17.44 -37.52
CA ASP A 66 5.11 18.17 -37.92
C ASP A 66 5.92 17.47 -39.03
N LYS A 67 5.46 16.30 -39.52
CA LYS A 67 6.03 15.75 -40.75
C LYS A 67 5.77 16.75 -41.89
N PRO A 68 6.82 17.23 -42.57
CA PRO A 68 6.73 18.34 -43.47
C PRO A 68 5.73 18.01 -44.57
N LYS A 69 4.80 18.95 -44.84
CA LYS A 69 4.10 19.02 -46.12
C LYS A 69 5.16 18.95 -47.19
N GLN A 70 5.33 17.76 -47.77
CA GLN A 70 6.26 17.52 -48.85
C GLN A 70 5.70 18.31 -50.05
N PRO A 71 6.39 19.36 -50.53
CA PRO A 71 5.95 20.05 -51.73
C PRO A 71 6.31 19.16 -52.92
N ARG A 72 5.31 18.80 -53.71
CA ARG A 72 5.49 18.37 -55.11
C ARG A 72 4.65 19.28 -55.97
#